data_AF-A0A1G0ZQF6-F1
#
_entry.id   AF-A0A1G0ZQF6-F1
#
_cell.length_a   1.000
_cell.length_b   1.000
_cell.length_c   1.000
_cell.angle_alpha   90.00
_cell.angle_beta   90.00
_cell.angle_gamma   90.00
#
_symmetry.space_group_name_H-M   'P 1'
#
loop_
_entity.id
_entity.type
_entity.pdbx_description
1 polymer ?
#
loop_
_entity_poly.entity_id
_entity_poly.type
_entity_poly.pdbx_seq_one_letter_code
_entity_poly.pdbx_strand_id
1 'polypeptide(L)' 'MKNTAKSEPIDYSDPGRYALKALTDAVNKLKEECRRTGRPLIVWDPKKKKVVEKYYRKSKKPIVKPLS' A
#
# COMPACT_ATOMS: atom_id res chain seq x y z
N MET A 1 11.28 -14.47 -15.48
CA MET A 1 10.01 -14.11 -16.15
C MET A 1 9.60 -12.72 -15.69
N LYS A 2 9.60 -11.72 -16.58
CA LYS A 2 9.21 -10.34 -16.28
C LYS A 2 7.68 -10.25 -16.39
N ASN A 3 6.97 -10.12 -15.27
CA ASN A 3 5.55 -9.78 -15.28
C ASN A 3 5.42 -8.31 -15.69
N THR A 4 5.26 -8.07 -16.98
CA THR A 4 4.82 -6.79 -17.51
C THR A 4 3.38 -6.59 -17.05
N ALA A 5 3.17 -5.77 -16.03
CA ALA A 5 1.86 -5.24 -15.69
C ALA A 5 1.38 -4.45 -16.90
N LYS A 6 0.63 -5.10 -17.79
CA LYS A 6 -0.07 -4.45 -18.89
C LYS A 6 -1.05 -3.49 -18.24
N SER A 7 -0.75 -2.21 -18.29
CA SER A 7 -1.68 -1.16 -17.92
C SER A 7 -2.83 -1.19 -18.92
N GLU A 8 -3.93 -1.84 -18.55
CA GLU A 8 -5.15 -1.80 -19.35
C GLU A 8 -5.55 -0.33 -19.57
N PRO A 9 -5.98 0.03 -20.81
CA PRO A 9 -6.44 1.37 -21.10
C PRO A 9 -7.53 1.76 -20.10
N ILE A 10 -7.42 2.96 -19.55
CA ILE A 10 -8.41 3.48 -18.60
C ILE A 10 -9.68 3.77 -19.41
N ASP A 11 -10.73 2.99 -19.16
CA ASP A 11 -12.05 3.26 -19.69
C ASP A 11 -12.72 4.36 -18.85
N TYR A 12 -12.84 5.56 -19.43
CA TYR A 12 -13.45 6.74 -18.81
C TYR A 12 -14.96 6.79 -19.01
N SER A 13 -15.54 5.81 -19.72
CA SER A 13 -16.97 5.78 -20.04
C SER A 13 -17.82 5.41 -18.82
N ASP A 14 -17.22 4.71 -17.84
CA ASP A 14 -17.83 4.38 -16.56
C ASP A 14 -17.13 5.16 -15.42
N PRO A 15 -17.75 6.25 -14.93
CA PRO A 15 -17.15 7.08 -13.88
C PRO A 15 -16.97 6.34 -12.55
N GLY A 16 -17.78 5.30 -12.28
CA GLY A 16 -17.66 4.48 -11.07
C GLY A 16 -16.43 3.57 -11.13
N ARG A 17 -16.23 2.90 -12.27
CA ARG A 17 -15.05 2.04 -12.49
C ARG A 17 -13.76 2.86 -12.53
N TYR A 18 -13.80 4.05 -13.11
CA TYR A 18 -12.69 4.99 -13.09
C TYR A 18 -12.34 5.45 -11.66
N ALA A 19 -13.34 5.89 -10.89
CA ALA A 19 -13.13 6.33 -9.51
C ALA A 19 -12.52 5.22 -8.65
N LEU A 20 -12.98 3.97 -8.82
CA LEU A 20 -12.43 2.81 -8.12
C LEU A 20 -10.97 2.53 -8.51
N LYS A 21 -10.62 2.63 -9.80
CA LYS A 21 -9.24 2.47 -10.27
C LYS A 21 -8.33 3.57 -9.72
N ALA A 22 -8.76 4.82 -9.81
CA ALA A 22 -8.00 5.96 -9.30
C ALA A 22 -7.76 5.88 -7.78
N LEU A 23 -8.77 5.46 -7.01
CA LEU A 23 -8.64 5.21 -5.57
C LEU A 23 -7.65 4.07 -5.29
N THR A 24 -7.74 2.99 -6.05
CA THR A 24 -6.84 1.83 -5.92
C THR A 24 -5.37 2.24 -6.19
N ASP A 25 -5.13 2.98 -7.27
CA ASP A 25 -3.79 3.47 -7.64
C ASP A 25 -3.23 4.44 -6.59
N ALA A 26 -4.06 5.37 -6.08
CA ALA A 26 -3.67 6.28 -5.02
C ALA A 26 -3.28 5.55 -3.73
N VAL A 27 -4.05 4.53 -3.33
CA VAL A 27 -3.74 3.69 -2.16
C VAL A 27 -2.45 2.90 -2.37
N ASN A 28 -2.22 2.35 -3.56
CA ASN A 28 -0.98 1.63 -3.87
C ASN A 28 0.24 2.54 -3.80
N LYS A 29 0.16 3.75 -4.38
CA LYS A 29 1.23 4.75 -4.32
C LYS A 29 1.53 5.18 -2.87
N LEU A 30 0.49 5.36 -2.06
CA LEU A 30 0.65 5.67 -0.64
C LEU A 30 1.35 4.54 0.13
N LYS A 31 0.97 3.28 -0.12
CA LYS A 31 1.65 2.11 0.47
C LYS A 31 3.14 2.07 0.10
N GLU A 32 3.46 2.36 -1.16
CA GLU A 32 4.85 2.40 -1.64
C GLU A 32 5.66 3.51 -0.97
N GLU A 33 5.12 4.72 -0.86
CA GLU A 33 5.79 5.85 -0.18
C GLU A 33 5.99 5.59 1.32
N CYS A 34 4.98 5.02 2.00
CA CYS A 34 5.12 4.59 3.40
C CYS A 34 6.23 3.53 3.55
N ARG A 35 6.31 2.57 2.62
CA ARG A 35 7.39 1.56 2.60
C ARG A 35 8.76 2.20 2.40
N ARG A 36 8.88 3.17 1.48
CA ARG A 36 10.13 3.88 1.15
C ARG A 36 10.63 4.74 2.31
N THR A 37 9.73 5.48 2.96
CA THR A 37 10.05 6.37 4.09
C THR A 37 10.16 5.62 5.42
N GLY A 38 9.71 4.38 5.48
CA GLY A 38 9.66 3.58 6.71
C GLY A 38 8.56 4.03 7.69
N ARG A 39 7.66 4.93 7.26
CA ARG A 39 6.52 5.38 8.07
C ARG A 39 5.40 4.34 8.02
N PRO A 40 4.79 4.00 9.16
CA PRO A 40 3.67 3.06 9.17
C PRO A 40 2.45 3.67 8.47
N LEU A 41 1.77 2.87 7.64
CA LEU A 41 0.45 3.24 7.11
C LEU A 41 -0.62 2.65 8.01
N ILE A 42 -1.52 3.50 8.53
CA ILE A 42 -2.61 3.11 9.43
C ILE A 42 -3.93 3.38 8.71
N VAL A 43 -4.73 2.34 8.52
CA VAL A 43 -6.08 2.45 7.94
C VAL A 43 -7.10 2.44 9.06
N TRP A 44 -7.83 3.54 9.22
CA TRP A 44 -8.90 3.68 10.20
C TRP A 44 -10.26 3.52 9.53
N ASP A 45 -11.12 2.69 10.12
CA ASP A 45 -12.49 2.48 9.68
C ASP A 45 -13.45 3.31 10.55
N PRO A 46 -14.14 4.32 9.98
CA PRO A 46 -15.07 5.17 10.71
C PRO A 46 -16.28 4.42 11.26
N LYS A 47 -16.79 3.42 10.54
CA LYS A 47 -17.98 2.66 10.95
C LYS A 47 -17.67 1.78 12.14
N LYS A 48 -16.50 1.15 12.14
CA LYS A 48 -16.04 0.29 13.24
C LYS A 48 -15.32 1.08 14.35
N LYS A 49 -15.10 2.38 14.16
CA LYS A 49 -14.36 3.30 15.04
C LYS A 49 -13.00 2.73 15.47
N LYS A 50 -12.33 1.99 14.59
CA LYS A 50 -11.08 1.30 14.92
C LYS A 50 -10.13 1.25 13.75
N VAL A 51 -8.84 1.06 14.07
CA VAL A 51 -7.82 0.74 13.07
C VAL A 51 -8.08 -0.67 12.55
N VAL A 52 -8.22 -0.82 11.24
CA VAL A 52 -8.48 -2.11 10.57
C VAL A 52 -7.24 -2.69 9.91
N GLU A 53 -6.25 -1.87 9.59
CA GLU A 53 -5.03 -2.33 8.93
C GLU A 53 -3.83 -1.46 9.31
N LYS A 54 -2.68 -2.11 9.54
CA LYS A 54 -1.42 -1.45 9.87
C LYS A 54 -0.31 -2.03 9.00
N TYR A 55 0.25 -1.25 8.09
CA TYR A 55 1.42 -1.65 7.32
C TYR A 55 2.67 -1.09 7.99
N TYR A 56 3.43 -1.99 8.60
CA TYR A 56 4.74 -1.69 9.14
C TYR A 56 5.83 -2.11 8.16
N ARG A 57 6.94 -1.36 8.17
CA ARG A 57 8.20 -1.89 7.66
C ARG A 57 8.49 -3.16 8.47
N LYS A 58 8.48 -4.34 7.82
CA LYS A 58 9.14 -5.53 8.38
C LYS A 58 10.62 -5.19 8.41
N SER A 59 11.06 -4.51 9.48
CA SER A 59 12.47 -4.40 9.79
C SER A 59 12.98 -5.83 9.89
N LYS A 60 13.81 -6.24 8.93
CA LYS A 60 14.69 -7.39 9.16
C LYS A 60 15.41 -7.04 10.46
N LYS A 61 15.10 -7.77 11.53
CA LYS A 61 15.78 -7.60 12.81
C LYS A 61 17.28 -7.55 12.51
N PRO A 62 18.04 -6.55 12.97
CA PRO A 62 19.48 -6.71 12.97
C PRO A 62 19.78 -7.99 13.75
N ILE A 63 20.43 -8.95 13.11
CA ILE A 63 21.01 -10.09 13.80
C ILE A 63 22.14 -9.48 14.62
N VAL A 64 21.82 -9.00 15.82
CA VAL A 64 22.82 -8.69 16.83
C VAL A 64 23.44 -10.02 17.22
N LYS A 65 24.55 -10.37 16.56
CA LYS A 65 25.43 -11.43 17.06
C LYS A 65 25.95 -10.92 18.42
N PRO A 66 25.84 -11.71 19.51
CA PRO A 66 26.53 -11.35 20.74
C PRO A 66 28.02 -11.28 20.43
N LEU A 67 28.67 -10.17 20.78
CA LEU A 67 30.12 -10.09 20.86
C LEU A 67 30.54 -10.96 22.05
N SER A 68 31.11 -12.13 21.76
CA SER A 68 31.95 -12.88 22.70
C SER A 68 33.34 -12.27 22.71
#